data_AF-A0AAW2I2K2-F1
#
_entry.id   AF-A0AAW2I2K2-F1
#
_cell.length_a   1.000
_cell.length_b   1.000
_cell.length_c   1.000
_cell.angle_alpha   90.00
_cell.angle_beta   90.00
_cell.angle_gamma   90.00
#
_symmetry.space_group_name_H-M   'P 1'
#
loop_
_entity.id
_entity.type
_entity.pdbx_description
1 polymer ?
#
loop_
_entity_poly.entity_id
_entity_poly.type
_entity_poly.pdbx_seq_one_letter_code
_entity_poly.pdbx_strand_id
1 'polypeptide(L)'
;MTLEKKQLELKAILHCTIRLCKVSPALSHQFVGVIASRLFQSDCCDFLLCEALGAIGELQPSALNIIIPDILNKLAKLSALTDPTVDQIQTKAMLCSLLFQSQVGYEWNSQLSDAVKVATNTGHYWSNYRIARSACRYGHHEISKDIFAVLKDRVSSEHFYFWLNSLEELSKGEAVLTGKDDLITRLSSSVTHYSKALASLKAASTPSQSLSFQAEYVKVRCEFLQCLAQLVHAGHALCTSPPPAIAVAIVASTRDELQRYGHVTQQLRKCVKEFRACGELYQKLYQSAFDADPESLKNIQIYQHMCFLMANSVEKVCQVNPQEQYNSTSISTQARSLEIQYLIQRCHQSHTLVEPILSKKGHEADHAPTHQRTDPASASVGGDFPLRPSLLLPNSPVHQR
;
A
#
# COMPACT_ATOMS: atom_id res chain seq x y z
N MET A 1 -6.39 35.89 -30.42
CA MET A 1 -6.59 35.16 -29.14
C MET A 1 -5.22 34.72 -28.64
N THR A 2 -4.75 35.27 -27.52
CA THR A 2 -3.41 35.03 -26.98
C THR A 2 -3.22 33.56 -26.58
N LEU A 3 -1.98 33.05 -26.64
CA LEU A 3 -1.65 31.65 -26.30
C LEU A 3 -2.09 31.29 -24.87
N GLU A 4 -1.93 32.21 -23.94
CA GLU A 4 -2.36 32.07 -22.54
C GLU A 4 -3.88 31.85 -22.40
N LYS A 5 -4.68 32.58 -23.20
CA LYS A 5 -6.14 32.43 -23.17
C LYS A 5 -6.57 31.03 -23.63
N LYS A 6 -5.90 30.47 -24.66
CA LYS A 6 -6.16 29.10 -25.13
C LYS A 6 -5.81 28.05 -24.08
N GLN A 7 -4.69 28.21 -23.36
CA GLN A 7 -4.30 27.29 -22.29
C GLN A 7 -5.28 27.32 -21.11
N LEU A 8 -5.78 28.51 -20.75
CA LEU A 8 -6.75 28.67 -19.68
C LEU A 8 -8.11 28.05 -20.04
N GLU A 9 -8.56 28.23 -21.28
CA GLU A 9 -9.76 27.58 -21.83
C GLU A 9 -9.62 26.05 -21.84
N LEU A 10 -8.48 25.52 -22.31
CA LEU A 10 -8.20 24.09 -22.29
C LEU A 10 -8.24 23.51 -20.88
N LYS A 11 -7.60 24.19 -19.91
CA LYS A 11 -7.62 23.76 -18.51
C LYS A 11 -9.04 23.74 -17.94
N ALA A 12 -9.87 24.73 -18.26
CA ALA A 12 -11.27 24.76 -17.83
C ALA A 12 -12.07 23.60 -18.44
N ILE A 13 -11.89 23.30 -19.73
CA ILE A 13 -12.53 22.17 -20.41
C ILE A 13 -12.13 20.86 -19.75
N LEU A 14 -10.82 20.63 -19.53
CA LEU A 14 -10.32 19.40 -18.91
C LEU A 14 -10.84 19.23 -17.48
N HIS A 15 -10.91 20.31 -16.69
CA HIS A 15 -11.54 20.28 -15.36
C HIS A 15 -13.02 19.89 -15.41
N CYS A 16 -13.78 20.42 -16.37
CA CYS A 16 -15.18 20.03 -16.57
C CYS A 16 -15.30 18.55 -16.97
N THR A 17 -14.44 18.07 -17.87
CA THR A 17 -14.38 16.65 -18.24
C THR A 17 -14.12 15.76 -17.03
N ILE A 18 -13.14 16.09 -16.18
CA ILE A 18 -12.85 15.32 -14.96
C ILE A 18 -14.05 15.32 -14.02
N ARG A 19 -14.74 16.45 -13.84
CA ARG A 19 -15.96 16.53 -13.03
C ARG A 19 -17.09 15.67 -13.58
N LEU A 20 -17.25 15.61 -14.90
CA LEU A 20 -18.23 14.73 -15.55
C LEU A 20 -17.88 13.25 -15.32
N CYS A 21 -16.62 12.86 -15.46
CA CYS A 21 -16.17 11.49 -15.17
C CYS A 21 -16.40 11.08 -13.71
N LYS A 22 -16.30 12.03 -12.76
CA LYS A 22 -16.62 11.79 -11.33
C LYS A 22 -18.08 11.45 -11.11
N VAL A 23 -18.99 12.04 -11.87
CA VAL A 23 -20.44 11.82 -11.74
C VAL A 23 -20.88 10.61 -12.58
N SER A 24 -20.27 10.40 -13.74
CA SER A 24 -20.57 9.31 -14.66
C SER A 24 -19.29 8.60 -15.10
N PRO A 25 -18.86 7.55 -14.37
CA PRO A 25 -17.63 6.79 -14.68
C PRO A 25 -17.63 6.13 -16.05
N ALA A 26 -18.81 5.87 -16.63
CA ALA A 26 -18.95 5.31 -17.98
C ALA A 26 -18.32 6.20 -19.07
N LEU A 27 -18.30 7.52 -18.86
CA LEU A 27 -17.74 8.48 -19.82
C LEU A 27 -16.20 8.49 -19.84
N SER A 28 -15.55 7.94 -18.81
CA SER A 28 -14.08 7.96 -18.67
C SER A 28 -13.37 7.38 -19.88
N HIS A 29 -13.85 6.25 -20.43
CA HIS A 29 -13.24 5.61 -21.60
C HIS A 29 -13.31 6.48 -22.86
N GLN A 30 -14.45 7.16 -23.08
CA GLN A 30 -14.64 8.04 -24.24
C GLN A 30 -13.72 9.26 -24.15
N PHE A 31 -13.68 9.90 -22.98
CA PHE A 31 -12.82 11.07 -22.78
C PHE A 31 -11.34 10.73 -22.80
N VAL A 32 -10.92 9.59 -22.25
CA VAL A 32 -9.53 9.11 -22.40
C VAL A 32 -9.19 8.96 -23.87
N GLY A 33 -10.04 8.33 -24.69
CA GLY A 33 -9.81 8.20 -26.12
C GLY A 33 -9.61 9.55 -26.85
N VAL A 34 -10.45 10.54 -26.56
CA VAL A 34 -10.36 11.88 -27.17
C VAL A 34 -9.12 12.66 -26.71
N ILE A 35 -8.78 12.61 -25.42
CA ILE A 35 -7.61 13.30 -24.88
C ILE A 35 -6.33 12.63 -25.41
N ALA A 36 -6.30 11.30 -25.41
CA ALA A 36 -5.19 10.51 -25.89
C ALA A 36 -4.94 10.71 -27.38
N SER A 37 -5.99 10.74 -28.21
CA SER A 37 -5.81 10.98 -29.65
C SER A 37 -5.09 12.30 -29.89
N ARG A 38 -5.41 13.35 -29.11
CA ARG A 38 -4.69 14.63 -29.18
C ARG A 38 -3.25 14.54 -28.67
N LEU A 39 -3.03 13.88 -27.55
CA LEU A 39 -1.70 13.74 -26.94
C LEU A 39 -0.75 12.93 -27.82
N PHE A 40 -1.22 11.87 -28.50
CA PHE A 40 -0.37 10.95 -29.25
C PHE A 40 -0.26 11.26 -30.74
N GLN A 41 -1.23 11.97 -31.35
CA GLN A 41 -1.13 12.43 -32.74
C GLN A 41 -0.15 13.59 -32.91
N SER A 42 0.11 14.34 -31.85
CA SER A 42 1.05 15.46 -31.87
C SER A 42 2.41 15.04 -31.31
N ASP A 43 3.48 15.50 -31.96
CA ASP A 43 4.83 15.46 -31.41
C ASP A 43 4.98 16.44 -30.22
N CYS A 44 3.99 17.31 -29.99
CA CYS A 44 4.00 18.19 -28.83
C CYS A 44 3.86 17.40 -27.52
N CYS A 45 4.54 17.92 -26.50
CA CYS A 45 4.45 17.47 -25.12
C CYS A 45 3.46 18.39 -24.41
N ASP A 46 2.23 17.91 -24.21
CA ASP A 46 1.20 18.68 -23.49
C ASP A 46 0.98 18.09 -22.09
N PHE A 47 1.52 18.80 -21.11
CA PHE A 47 1.41 18.43 -19.71
C PHE A 47 -0.04 18.44 -19.22
N LEU A 48 -0.89 19.35 -19.70
CA LEU A 48 -2.29 19.47 -19.25
C LEU A 48 -3.10 18.24 -19.68
N LEU A 49 -2.83 17.70 -20.86
CA LEU A 49 -3.47 16.46 -21.32
C LEU A 49 -3.01 15.27 -20.48
N CYS A 50 -1.72 15.17 -20.15
CA CYS A 50 -1.21 14.12 -19.27
C CYS A 50 -1.80 14.21 -17.85
N GLU A 51 -1.92 15.42 -17.31
CA GLU A 51 -2.53 15.69 -16.00
C GLU A 51 -4.01 15.29 -16.01
N ALA A 52 -4.75 15.62 -17.07
CA ALA A 52 -6.15 15.24 -17.21
C ALA A 52 -6.33 13.72 -17.34
N LEU A 53 -5.48 13.04 -18.12
CA LEU A 53 -5.47 11.57 -18.18
C LEU A 53 -5.17 10.97 -16.81
N GLY A 54 -4.23 11.54 -16.07
CA GLY A 54 -3.89 11.09 -14.71
C GLY A 54 -5.05 11.26 -13.74
N ALA A 55 -5.76 12.39 -13.81
CA ALA A 55 -6.93 12.65 -12.98
C ALA A 55 -8.11 11.74 -13.32
N ILE A 56 -8.31 11.37 -14.59
CA ILE A 56 -9.32 10.37 -14.99
C ILE A 56 -8.87 8.97 -14.57
N GLY A 57 -7.57 8.65 -14.69
CA GLY A 57 -6.97 7.40 -14.24
C GLY A 57 -7.12 7.15 -12.75
N GLU A 58 -7.03 8.19 -11.92
CA GLU A 58 -7.30 8.09 -10.47
C GLU A 58 -8.76 7.73 -10.17
N LEU A 59 -9.70 8.04 -11.07
CA LEU A 59 -11.13 7.70 -10.91
C LEU A 59 -11.47 6.34 -11.48
N GLN A 60 -10.91 6.01 -12.65
CA GLN A 60 -11.18 4.77 -13.38
C GLN A 60 -9.90 4.29 -14.08
N PRO A 61 -9.06 3.48 -13.41
CA PRO A 61 -7.77 3.04 -13.95
C PRO A 61 -7.90 2.23 -15.24
N SER A 62 -8.96 1.42 -15.35
CA SER A 62 -9.22 0.58 -16.53
C SER A 62 -9.45 1.39 -17.80
N ALA A 63 -9.86 2.67 -17.68
CA ALA A 63 -10.00 3.55 -18.83
C ALA A 63 -8.66 3.88 -19.49
N LEU A 64 -7.53 3.74 -18.78
CA LEU A 64 -6.20 3.96 -19.36
C LEU A 64 -5.70 2.76 -20.18
N ASN A 65 -6.31 1.57 -20.04
CA ASN A 65 -5.81 0.37 -20.71
C ASN A 65 -5.82 0.50 -22.24
N ILE A 66 -6.80 1.23 -22.79
CA ILE A 66 -6.92 1.45 -24.24
C ILE A 66 -5.75 2.23 -24.84
N ILE A 67 -4.98 2.97 -24.03
CA ILE A 67 -3.90 3.85 -24.50
C ILE A 67 -2.50 3.36 -24.11
N ILE A 68 -2.39 2.19 -23.47
CA ILE A 68 -1.09 1.61 -23.10
C ILE A 68 -0.15 1.46 -24.32
N PRO A 69 -0.61 0.94 -25.48
CA PRO A 69 0.27 0.83 -26.64
C PRO A 69 0.83 2.18 -27.11
N ASP A 70 -0.01 3.22 -27.10
CA ASP A 70 0.41 4.57 -27.48
C ASP A 70 1.39 5.19 -26.47
N ILE A 71 1.17 4.94 -25.17
CA ILE A 71 2.10 5.33 -24.10
C ILE A 71 3.46 4.68 -24.34
N LEU A 72 3.50 3.37 -24.61
CA LEU A 72 4.75 2.64 -24.86
C LEU A 72 5.50 3.20 -26.08
N ASN A 73 4.79 3.45 -27.18
CA ASN A 73 5.37 4.03 -28.39
C ASN A 73 5.94 5.43 -28.13
N LYS A 74 5.22 6.30 -27.42
CA LYS A 74 5.69 7.66 -27.10
C LYS A 74 6.85 7.64 -26.10
N LEU A 75 6.82 6.74 -25.11
CA LEU A 75 7.95 6.54 -24.19
C LEU A 75 9.22 6.08 -24.91
N ALA A 76 9.11 5.15 -25.86
CA ALA A 76 10.24 4.69 -26.65
C ALA A 76 10.87 5.84 -27.46
N LYS A 77 10.04 6.65 -28.14
CA LYS A 77 10.49 7.85 -28.86
C LYS A 77 11.21 8.84 -27.94
N LEU A 78 10.61 9.16 -26.79
CA LEU A 78 11.18 10.11 -25.83
C LEU A 78 12.48 9.59 -25.18
N SER A 79 12.61 8.27 -25.03
CA SER A 79 13.78 7.65 -24.41
C SER A 79 14.97 7.55 -25.37
N ALA A 80 14.73 7.65 -26.67
CA ALA A 80 15.76 7.67 -27.72
C ALA A 80 16.36 9.06 -27.97
N LEU A 81 15.81 10.12 -27.35
CA LEU A 81 16.31 11.49 -27.50
C LEU A 81 17.59 11.70 -26.68
N THR A 82 18.61 12.27 -27.31
CA THR A 82 19.89 12.59 -26.64
C THR A 82 19.76 13.81 -25.72
N ASP A 83 19.09 14.87 -26.17
CA ASP A 83 18.93 16.13 -25.44
C ASP A 83 17.44 16.51 -25.32
N PRO A 84 16.70 15.89 -24.38
CA PRO A 84 15.28 16.13 -24.24
C PRO A 84 14.99 17.50 -23.60
N THR A 85 13.95 18.17 -24.09
CA THR A 85 13.45 19.42 -23.47
C THR A 85 12.82 19.16 -22.11
N VAL A 86 12.64 20.22 -21.30
CA VAL A 86 11.98 20.12 -19.99
C VAL A 86 10.59 19.49 -20.10
N ASP A 87 9.81 19.88 -21.10
CA ASP A 87 8.47 19.35 -21.35
C ASP A 87 8.49 17.86 -21.72
N GLN A 88 9.50 17.41 -22.48
CA GLN A 88 9.70 16.01 -22.83
C GLN A 88 10.09 15.17 -21.60
N ILE A 89 10.97 15.69 -20.74
CA ILE A 89 11.35 15.04 -19.48
C ILE A 89 10.12 14.89 -18.56
N GLN A 90 9.30 15.95 -18.45
CA GLN A 90 8.09 15.95 -17.64
C GLN A 90 7.02 15.00 -18.20
N THR A 91 6.82 15.02 -19.51
CA THR A 91 5.88 14.11 -20.20
C THR A 91 6.30 12.65 -19.99
N LYS A 92 7.60 12.32 -20.12
CA LYS A 92 8.13 10.98 -19.85
C LYS A 92 7.77 10.49 -18.44
N ALA A 93 7.94 11.33 -17.41
CA ALA A 93 7.57 10.97 -16.04
C ALA A 93 6.06 10.79 -15.85
N MET A 94 5.23 11.63 -16.49
CA MET A 94 3.78 11.52 -16.42
C MET A 94 3.28 10.26 -17.12
N LEU A 95 3.83 9.92 -18.28
CA LEU A 95 3.52 8.68 -19.00
C LEU A 95 3.86 7.44 -18.16
N CYS A 96 5.01 7.41 -17.49
CA CYS A 96 5.32 6.34 -16.53
C CYS A 96 4.29 6.29 -15.39
N SER A 97 3.85 7.45 -14.88
CA SER A 97 2.82 7.52 -13.84
C SER A 97 1.46 6.97 -14.31
N LEU A 98 1.08 7.21 -15.56
CA LEU A 98 -0.12 6.61 -16.17
C LEU A 98 0.00 5.09 -16.29
N LEU A 99 1.18 4.56 -16.66
CA LEU A 99 1.42 3.12 -16.65
C LEU A 99 1.21 2.56 -15.23
N PHE A 100 1.81 3.18 -14.21
CA PHE A 100 1.64 2.77 -12.82
C PHE A 100 0.17 2.78 -12.38
N GLN A 101 -0.61 3.80 -12.74
CA GLN A 101 -2.05 3.85 -12.47
C GLN A 101 -2.80 2.72 -13.17
N SER A 102 -2.54 2.49 -14.47
CA SER A 102 -3.24 1.46 -15.26
C SER A 102 -2.97 0.04 -14.73
N GLN A 103 -1.79 -0.19 -14.15
CA GLN A 103 -1.36 -1.51 -13.67
C GLN A 103 -1.60 -1.73 -12.17
N VAL A 104 -2.36 -0.86 -11.48
CA VAL A 104 -2.69 -1.09 -10.07
C VAL A 104 -3.46 -2.41 -9.94
N GLY A 105 -2.92 -3.34 -9.15
CA GLY A 105 -3.49 -4.67 -8.93
C GLY A 105 -3.17 -5.72 -10.00
N TYR A 106 -2.53 -5.34 -11.11
CA TYR A 106 -2.12 -6.27 -12.18
C TYR A 106 -0.68 -6.76 -12.01
N GLU A 107 -0.35 -7.84 -12.72
CA GLU A 107 1.02 -8.30 -12.90
C GLU A 107 1.67 -7.56 -14.07
N TRP A 108 2.93 -7.17 -13.89
CA TRP A 108 3.69 -6.51 -14.93
C TRP A 108 4.18 -7.52 -15.96
N ASN A 109 3.88 -7.26 -17.24
CA ASN A 109 4.54 -7.96 -18.32
C ASN A 109 5.97 -7.40 -18.54
N SER A 110 6.79 -8.16 -19.27
CA SER A 110 8.17 -7.77 -19.59
C SER A 110 8.24 -6.47 -20.37
N GLN A 111 7.36 -6.29 -21.37
CA GLN A 111 7.34 -5.10 -22.23
C GLN A 111 7.15 -3.79 -21.44
N LEU A 112 6.19 -3.76 -20.51
CA LEU A 112 5.92 -2.62 -19.65
C LEU A 112 7.12 -2.33 -18.73
N SER A 113 7.66 -3.40 -18.14
CA SER A 113 8.81 -3.31 -17.22
C SER A 113 10.05 -2.75 -17.93
N ASP A 114 10.33 -3.24 -19.14
CA ASP A 114 11.45 -2.81 -19.95
C ASP A 114 11.29 -1.37 -20.42
N ALA A 115 10.08 -0.95 -20.79
CA ALA A 115 9.81 0.44 -21.16
C ALA A 115 10.11 1.41 -20.03
N VAL A 116 9.71 1.08 -18.79
CA VAL A 116 10.03 1.91 -17.61
C VAL A 116 11.54 1.92 -17.34
N LYS A 117 12.20 0.75 -17.39
CA LYS A 117 13.67 0.65 -17.21
C LYS A 117 14.43 1.50 -18.21
N VAL A 118 14.08 1.42 -19.49
CA VAL A 118 14.67 2.23 -20.56
C VAL A 118 14.43 3.72 -20.30
N ALA A 119 13.20 4.10 -19.95
CA ALA A 119 12.85 5.48 -19.65
C ALA A 119 13.65 6.07 -18.48
N THR A 120 13.93 5.27 -17.45
CA THR A 120 14.74 5.68 -16.29
C THR A 120 16.23 5.67 -16.57
N ASN A 121 16.74 4.74 -17.38
CA ASN A 121 18.18 4.68 -17.69
C ASN A 121 18.66 5.88 -18.52
N THR A 122 17.81 6.41 -19.40
CA THR A 122 18.10 7.63 -20.19
C THR A 122 17.51 8.89 -19.57
N GLY A 123 17.09 8.81 -18.30
CA GLY A 123 16.34 9.87 -17.61
C GLY A 123 17.19 10.83 -16.81
N HIS A 124 16.74 12.08 -16.74
CA HIS A 124 17.23 13.03 -15.74
C HIS A 124 16.92 12.52 -14.33
N TYR A 125 17.89 12.56 -13.40
CA TYR A 125 17.76 11.95 -12.06
C TYR A 125 16.56 12.46 -11.25
N TRP A 126 16.21 13.74 -11.35
CA TRP A 126 14.99 14.28 -10.71
C TRP A 126 13.70 13.67 -11.31
N SER A 127 13.69 13.40 -12.61
CA SER A 127 12.56 12.75 -13.28
C SER A 127 12.45 11.30 -12.81
N ASN A 128 13.57 10.59 -12.72
CA ASN A 128 13.63 9.23 -12.18
C ASN A 128 13.15 9.17 -10.73
N TYR A 129 13.51 10.15 -9.90
CA TYR A 129 13.00 10.25 -8.53
C TYR A 129 11.47 10.40 -8.50
N ARG A 130 10.91 11.25 -9.38
CA ARG A 130 9.45 11.40 -9.51
C ARG A 130 8.78 10.12 -10.00
N ILE A 131 9.39 9.41 -10.96
CA ILE A 131 8.91 8.11 -11.47
C ILE A 131 8.90 7.08 -10.33
N ALA A 132 9.99 6.94 -9.58
CA ALA A 132 10.08 6.03 -8.43
C ALA A 132 9.05 6.37 -7.34
N ARG A 133 8.85 7.67 -7.06
CA ARG A 133 7.81 8.12 -6.13
C ARG A 133 6.40 7.74 -6.61
N SER A 134 6.09 7.92 -7.90
CA SER A 134 4.81 7.48 -8.47
C SER A 134 4.65 5.96 -8.42
N ALA A 135 5.73 5.21 -8.69
CA ALA A 135 5.74 3.75 -8.57
C ALA A 135 5.37 3.31 -7.13
N CYS A 136 6.01 3.90 -6.11
CA CYS A 136 5.65 3.67 -4.70
C CYS A 136 4.19 4.01 -4.41
N ARG A 137 3.73 5.19 -4.84
CA ARG A 137 2.34 5.65 -4.60
C ARG A 137 1.30 4.64 -5.09
N TYR A 138 1.56 4.00 -6.23
CA TYR A 138 0.66 3.01 -6.83
C TYR A 138 1.01 1.55 -6.51
N GLY A 139 1.95 1.30 -5.60
CA GLY A 139 2.28 -0.05 -5.10
C GLY A 139 3.26 -0.87 -5.91
N HIS A 140 4.01 -0.25 -6.83
CA HIS A 140 4.98 -0.92 -7.70
C HIS A 140 6.37 -0.91 -7.06
N HIS A 141 6.48 -1.54 -5.88
CA HIS A 141 7.67 -1.46 -5.04
C HIS A 141 8.90 -2.19 -5.61
N GLU A 142 8.68 -3.24 -6.42
CA GLU A 142 9.73 -3.91 -7.19
C GLU A 142 10.41 -2.96 -8.19
N ILE A 143 9.66 -2.04 -8.81
CA ILE A 143 10.22 -1.07 -9.75
C ILE A 143 10.89 0.08 -9.00
N SER A 144 10.26 0.57 -7.91
CA SER A 144 10.79 1.72 -7.17
C SER A 144 12.12 1.41 -6.48
N LYS A 145 12.30 0.19 -5.94
CA LYS A 145 13.56 -0.20 -5.28
C LYS A 145 14.75 -0.13 -6.25
N ASP A 146 14.56 -0.56 -7.49
CA ASP A 146 15.62 -0.55 -8.52
C ASP A 146 16.01 0.88 -8.89
N ILE A 147 15.01 1.77 -9.04
CA ILE A 147 15.28 3.17 -9.37
C ILE A 147 15.97 3.89 -8.20
N PHE A 148 15.52 3.68 -6.95
CA PHE A 148 16.16 4.30 -5.79
C PHE A 148 17.58 3.79 -5.55
N ALA A 149 17.84 2.49 -5.80
CA ALA A 149 19.17 1.91 -5.72
C ALA A 149 20.16 2.60 -6.67
N VAL A 150 19.73 2.94 -7.89
CA VAL A 150 20.55 3.72 -8.82
C VAL A 150 20.71 5.17 -8.33
N LEU A 151 19.62 5.81 -7.87
CA LEU A 151 19.65 7.22 -7.50
C LEU A 151 20.51 7.52 -6.27
N LYS A 152 20.51 6.65 -5.26
CA LYS A 152 21.30 6.89 -4.03
C LYS A 152 22.79 7.02 -4.33
N ASP A 153 23.31 6.30 -5.31
CA ASP A 153 24.74 6.34 -5.67
C ASP A 153 25.09 7.53 -6.59
N ARG A 154 24.10 8.37 -6.93
CA ARG A 154 24.24 9.52 -7.84
C ARG A 154 24.03 10.87 -7.17
N VAL A 155 23.66 10.89 -5.89
CA VAL A 155 23.49 12.14 -5.14
C VAL A 155 24.79 12.55 -4.46
N SER A 156 25.04 13.87 -4.45
CA SER A 156 26.26 14.45 -3.85
C SER A 156 26.10 14.84 -2.38
N SER A 157 24.90 14.71 -1.80
CA SER A 157 24.61 15.06 -0.41
C SER A 157 24.37 13.81 0.40
N GLU A 158 25.02 13.71 1.56
CA GLU A 158 24.83 12.61 2.51
C GLU A 158 23.37 12.52 2.99
N HIS A 159 22.72 13.65 3.26
CA HIS A 159 21.31 13.66 3.68
C HIS A 159 20.40 13.07 2.60
N PHE A 160 20.65 13.41 1.32
CA PHE A 160 19.90 12.81 0.21
C PHE A 160 20.26 11.34 -0.02
N TYR A 161 21.52 10.95 0.22
CA TYR A 161 21.91 9.54 0.18
C TYR A 161 21.10 8.73 1.20
N PHE A 162 21.07 9.15 2.46
CA PHE A 162 20.31 8.47 3.51
C PHE A 162 18.79 8.51 3.27
N TRP A 163 18.27 9.63 2.73
CA TRP A 163 16.88 9.71 2.30
C TRP A 163 16.57 8.65 1.23
N LEU A 164 17.33 8.61 0.13
CA LEU A 164 17.10 7.65 -0.95
C LEU A 164 17.34 6.20 -0.51
N ASN A 165 18.34 5.95 0.33
CA ASN A 165 18.57 4.64 0.93
C ASN A 165 17.38 4.20 1.79
N SER A 166 16.76 5.12 2.53
CA SER A 166 15.53 4.81 3.27
C SER A 166 14.38 4.44 2.33
N LEU A 167 14.19 5.16 1.23
CA LEU A 167 13.13 4.87 0.26
C LEU A 167 13.35 3.54 -0.47
N GLU A 168 14.60 3.19 -0.77
CA GLU A 168 14.97 1.89 -1.31
C GLU A 168 14.65 0.78 -0.30
N GLU A 169 15.06 0.90 0.95
CA GLU A 169 14.79 -0.10 1.99
C GLU A 169 13.29 -0.25 2.25
N LEU A 170 12.51 0.83 2.28
CA LEU A 170 11.04 0.76 2.35
C LEU A 170 10.46 0.00 1.15
N SER A 171 10.96 0.30 -0.06
CA SER A 171 10.51 -0.38 -1.28
C SER A 171 10.84 -1.87 -1.24
N LYS A 172 12.04 -2.26 -0.79
CA LYS A 172 12.39 -3.68 -0.57
C LYS A 172 11.46 -4.33 0.46
N GLY A 173 11.22 -3.66 1.57
CA GLY A 173 10.34 -4.16 2.64
C GLY A 173 8.93 -4.46 2.15
N GLU A 174 8.34 -3.57 1.35
CA GLU A 174 7.01 -3.78 0.77
C GLU A 174 7.03 -4.79 -0.37
N ALA A 175 8.07 -4.81 -1.20
CA ALA A 175 8.15 -5.74 -2.31
C ALA A 175 8.27 -7.21 -1.83
N VAL A 176 9.04 -7.47 -0.78
CA VAL A 176 9.15 -8.80 -0.16
C VAL A 176 7.82 -9.31 0.39
N LEU A 177 6.91 -8.44 0.85
CA LEU A 177 5.57 -8.86 1.27
C LEU A 177 4.74 -9.47 0.14
N THR A 178 5.08 -9.16 -1.12
CA THR A 178 4.44 -9.74 -2.32
C THR A 178 5.20 -10.95 -2.88
N GLY A 179 6.29 -11.36 -2.25
CA GLY A 179 7.10 -12.50 -2.66
C GLY A 179 6.41 -13.86 -2.47
N LYS A 180 7.10 -14.91 -2.91
CA LYS A 180 6.61 -16.30 -2.87
C LYS A 180 7.04 -17.08 -1.62
N ASP A 181 7.91 -16.51 -0.80
CA ASP A 181 8.37 -17.13 0.45
C ASP A 181 7.23 -17.31 1.45
N ASP A 182 7.45 -18.13 2.48
CA ASP A 182 6.47 -18.32 3.55
C ASP A 182 6.15 -16.99 4.25
N LEU A 183 4.93 -16.89 4.77
CA LEU A 183 4.40 -15.63 5.30
C LEU A 183 5.25 -15.06 6.44
N ILE A 184 5.82 -15.92 7.30
CA ILE A 184 6.69 -15.49 8.40
C ILE A 184 7.98 -14.91 7.86
N THR A 185 8.68 -15.62 6.97
CA THR A 185 9.92 -15.10 6.37
C THR A 185 9.70 -13.78 5.67
N ARG A 186 8.58 -13.62 4.94
CA ARG A 186 8.22 -12.35 4.30
C ARG A 186 8.02 -11.23 5.32
N LEU A 187 7.25 -11.47 6.39
CA LEU A 187 7.00 -10.48 7.44
C LEU A 187 8.29 -10.09 8.18
N SER A 188 9.11 -11.07 8.60
CA SER A 188 10.38 -10.82 9.30
C SER A 188 11.39 -10.06 8.43
N SER A 189 11.47 -10.40 7.14
CA SER A 189 12.33 -9.70 6.18
C SER A 189 11.86 -8.27 5.95
N SER A 190 10.54 -8.06 5.82
CA SER A 190 9.95 -6.74 5.72
C SER A 190 10.27 -5.88 6.95
N VAL A 191 10.04 -6.39 8.16
CA VAL A 191 10.39 -5.72 9.43
C VAL A 191 11.87 -5.31 9.45
N THR A 192 12.77 -6.19 9.02
CA THR A 192 14.20 -5.88 8.95
C THR A 192 14.51 -4.70 8.02
N HIS A 193 13.88 -4.67 6.84
CA HIS A 193 14.01 -3.55 5.91
C HIS A 193 13.42 -2.25 6.48
N TYR A 194 12.28 -2.32 7.17
CA TYR A 194 11.70 -1.17 7.88
C TYR A 194 12.63 -0.61 8.97
N SER A 195 13.29 -1.46 9.74
CA SER A 195 14.28 -1.04 10.73
C SER A 195 15.49 -0.34 10.10
N LYS A 196 16.00 -0.86 8.98
CA LYS A 196 17.10 -0.23 8.21
C LYS A 196 16.68 1.11 7.61
N ALA A 197 15.46 1.20 7.08
CA ALA A 197 14.90 2.43 6.57
C ALA A 197 14.77 3.50 7.67
N LEU A 198 14.28 3.11 8.86
CA LEU A 198 14.14 4.02 9.99
C LEU A 198 15.49 4.56 10.48
N ALA A 199 16.53 3.71 10.53
CA ALA A 199 17.88 4.15 10.85
C ALA A 199 18.40 5.17 9.81
N SER A 200 18.17 4.90 8.53
CA SER A 200 18.54 5.79 7.44
C SER A 200 17.79 7.12 7.50
N LEU A 201 16.48 7.13 7.78
CA LEU A 201 15.69 8.36 7.96
C LEU A 201 16.21 9.23 9.10
N LYS A 202 16.58 8.61 10.23
CA LYS A 202 17.17 9.35 11.36
C LYS A 202 18.51 9.98 10.99
N ALA A 203 19.33 9.30 10.18
CA ALA A 203 20.59 9.85 9.66
C ALA A 203 20.39 10.95 8.61
N ALA A 204 19.32 10.87 7.81
CA ALA A 204 18.95 11.90 6.86
C ALA A 204 18.38 13.17 7.54
N SER A 205 17.79 13.03 8.73
CA SER A 205 17.15 14.11 9.46
C SER A 205 18.19 15.09 10.03
N THR A 206 17.90 16.39 9.91
CA THR A 206 18.73 17.45 10.49
C THR A 206 17.89 18.33 11.42
N PRO A 207 18.51 19.13 12.31
CA PRO A 207 17.76 20.09 13.13
C PRO A 207 16.97 21.11 12.29
N SER A 208 17.50 21.50 11.13
CA SER A 208 16.86 22.45 10.22
C SER A 208 15.75 21.81 9.36
N GLN A 209 15.88 20.52 9.04
CA GLN A 209 14.90 19.76 8.27
C GLN A 209 14.67 18.41 8.95
N SER A 210 13.74 18.43 9.90
CA SER A 210 13.35 17.24 10.67
C SER A 210 12.45 16.34 9.83
N LEU A 211 12.76 15.04 9.81
CA LEU A 211 11.95 14.00 9.18
C LEU A 211 11.10 13.25 10.21
N SER A 212 10.58 13.97 11.22
CA SER A 212 9.87 13.38 12.37
C SER A 212 8.62 12.61 11.96
N PHE A 213 7.79 13.18 11.08
CA PHE A 213 6.58 12.52 10.60
C PHE A 213 6.93 11.23 9.84
N GLN A 214 7.91 11.29 8.92
CA GLN A 214 8.36 10.14 8.14
C GLN A 214 8.87 9.03 9.05
N ALA A 215 9.71 9.38 10.04
CA ALA A 215 10.28 8.43 10.97
C ALA A 215 9.20 7.76 11.84
N GLU A 216 8.24 8.53 12.39
CA GLU A 216 7.15 7.95 13.17
C GLU A 216 6.20 7.12 12.30
N TYR A 217 5.85 7.55 11.09
CA TYR A 217 5.02 6.76 10.17
C TYR A 217 5.66 5.40 9.85
N VAL A 218 6.94 5.39 9.48
CA VAL A 218 7.71 4.17 9.19
C VAL A 218 7.80 3.27 10.41
N LYS A 219 8.00 3.84 11.60
CA LYS A 219 8.03 3.11 12.86
C LYS A 219 6.69 2.44 13.16
N VAL A 220 5.57 3.16 13.08
CA VAL A 220 4.25 2.56 13.36
C VAL A 220 3.90 1.48 12.34
N ARG A 221 4.28 1.65 11.07
CA ARG A 221 4.16 0.57 10.08
C ARG A 221 5.00 -0.67 10.43
N CYS A 222 6.23 -0.47 10.89
CA CYS A 222 7.08 -1.56 11.35
C CYS A 222 6.43 -2.32 12.52
N GLU A 223 5.89 -1.61 13.51
CA GLU A 223 5.15 -2.19 14.63
C GLU A 223 3.92 -3.00 14.14
N PHE A 224 3.19 -2.49 13.15
CA PHE A 224 2.06 -3.21 12.57
C PHE A 224 2.47 -4.53 11.93
N LEU A 225 3.56 -4.54 11.16
CA LEU A 225 4.11 -5.76 10.55
C LEU A 225 4.61 -6.75 11.62
N GLN A 226 5.20 -6.25 12.71
CA GLN A 226 5.57 -7.08 13.86
C GLN A 226 4.36 -7.71 14.53
N CYS A 227 3.27 -6.96 14.75
CA CYS A 227 2.02 -7.51 15.29
C CYS A 227 1.47 -8.64 14.41
N LEU A 228 1.51 -8.47 13.08
CA LEU A 228 1.11 -9.52 12.14
C LEU A 228 2.03 -10.76 12.24
N ALA A 229 3.34 -10.57 12.33
CA ALA A 229 4.28 -11.68 12.49
C ALA A 229 4.04 -12.46 13.79
N GLN A 230 3.82 -11.76 14.91
CA GLN A 230 3.51 -12.39 16.21
C GLN A 230 2.21 -13.19 16.16
N LEU A 231 1.18 -12.69 15.47
CA LEU A 231 -0.07 -13.42 15.31
C LEU A 231 0.13 -14.72 14.50
N VAL A 232 0.88 -14.67 13.40
CA VAL A 232 1.16 -15.87 12.60
C VAL A 232 2.01 -16.86 13.39
N HIS A 233 2.99 -16.39 14.17
CA HIS A 233 3.77 -17.25 15.08
C HIS A 233 2.89 -17.94 16.13
N ALA A 234 1.97 -17.22 16.77
CA ALA A 234 1.01 -17.79 17.71
C ALA A 234 0.10 -18.83 17.03
N GLY A 235 -0.31 -18.56 15.78
CA GLY A 235 -1.07 -19.51 14.96
C GLY A 235 -0.30 -20.79 14.65
N HIS A 236 0.98 -20.68 14.26
CA HIS A 236 1.84 -21.86 14.04
C HIS A 236 2.08 -22.65 15.34
N ALA A 237 2.27 -21.96 16.47
CA ALA A 237 2.46 -22.60 17.76
C ALA A 237 1.27 -23.48 18.18
N LEU A 238 0.04 -23.13 17.77
CA LEU A 238 -1.15 -23.95 17.97
C LEU A 238 -1.05 -25.31 17.29
N CYS A 239 -0.42 -25.38 16.12
CA CYS A 239 -0.28 -26.60 15.34
C CYS A 239 0.89 -27.47 15.82
N THR A 240 1.96 -26.85 16.34
CA THR A 240 3.22 -27.55 16.64
C THR A 240 3.41 -27.86 18.13
N SER A 241 2.64 -27.23 19.02
CA SER A 241 2.83 -27.35 20.46
C SER A 241 1.61 -28.00 21.13
N PRO A 242 1.71 -29.25 21.61
CA PRO A 242 0.61 -29.88 22.31
C PRO A 242 0.31 -29.13 23.62
N PRO A 243 -0.97 -29.10 24.06
CA PRO A 243 -1.34 -28.60 25.38
C PRO A 243 -0.46 -29.19 26.50
N PRO A 244 -0.01 -28.39 27.47
CA PRO A 244 0.72 -28.93 28.61
C PRO A 244 -0.19 -29.86 29.42
N ALA A 245 0.36 -30.93 30.01
CA ALA A 245 -0.42 -31.91 30.77
C ALA A 245 -1.24 -31.30 31.93
N ILE A 246 -0.79 -30.17 32.47
CA ILE A 246 -1.47 -29.40 33.53
C ILE A 246 -2.61 -28.51 33.02
N ALA A 247 -2.83 -28.39 31.70
CA ALA A 247 -3.81 -27.49 31.12
C ALA A 247 -5.23 -27.75 31.65
N VAL A 248 -5.60 -29.02 31.86
CA VAL A 248 -6.90 -29.40 32.44
C VAL A 248 -7.06 -28.88 33.87
N ALA A 249 -6.01 -28.94 34.68
CA ALA A 249 -6.04 -28.41 36.06
C ALA A 249 -6.09 -26.87 36.08
N ILE A 250 -5.43 -26.20 35.11
CA ILE A 250 -5.49 -24.74 34.95
C ILE A 250 -6.90 -24.30 34.53
N VAL A 251 -7.54 -25.02 33.59
CA VAL A 251 -8.92 -24.73 33.19
C VAL A 251 -9.86 -24.87 34.39
N ALA A 252 -9.72 -25.94 35.18
CA ALA A 252 -10.54 -26.16 36.37
C ALA A 252 -10.39 -25.06 37.43
N SER A 253 -9.20 -24.48 37.59
CA SER A 253 -8.96 -23.41 38.56
C SER A 253 -9.36 -22.02 38.06
N THR A 254 -9.14 -21.73 36.78
CA THR A 254 -9.38 -20.39 36.18
C THR A 254 -10.78 -20.23 35.60
N ARG A 255 -11.50 -21.33 35.35
CA ARG A 255 -12.78 -21.38 34.61
C ARG A 255 -12.68 -20.77 33.21
N ASP A 256 -11.49 -20.80 32.62
CA ASP A 256 -11.17 -20.30 31.29
C ASP A 256 -10.83 -21.48 30.38
N GLU A 257 -11.84 -21.98 29.65
CA GLU A 257 -11.71 -23.14 28.75
C GLU A 257 -10.58 -22.99 27.72
N LEU A 258 -10.24 -21.76 27.34
CA LEU A 258 -9.16 -21.51 26.39
C LEU A 258 -7.77 -21.78 26.99
N GLN A 259 -7.61 -21.83 28.30
CA GLN A 259 -6.36 -22.30 28.92
C GLN A 259 -6.04 -23.77 28.59
N ARG A 260 -6.99 -24.52 28.01
CA ARG A 260 -6.74 -25.84 27.46
C ARG A 260 -5.69 -25.82 26.35
N TYR A 261 -5.48 -24.70 25.67
CA TYR A 261 -4.42 -24.50 24.68
C TYR A 261 -3.13 -23.91 25.28
N GLY A 262 -3.07 -23.78 26.61
CA GLY A 262 -1.88 -23.38 27.35
C GLY A 262 -1.31 -22.02 26.96
N HIS A 263 -0.01 -21.98 26.69
CA HIS A 263 0.74 -20.75 26.42
C HIS A 263 0.26 -20.02 25.14
N VAL A 264 -0.32 -20.73 24.17
CA VAL A 264 -0.82 -20.14 22.92
C VAL A 264 -1.93 -19.14 23.20
N THR A 265 -2.83 -19.43 24.15
CA THR A 265 -3.89 -18.51 24.56
C THR A 265 -3.33 -17.21 25.13
N GLN A 266 -2.23 -17.28 25.88
CA GLN A 266 -1.57 -16.08 26.41
C GLN A 266 -0.90 -15.27 25.28
N GLN A 267 -0.31 -15.95 24.28
CA GLN A 267 0.27 -15.29 23.12
C GLN A 267 -0.80 -14.59 22.26
N LEU A 268 -1.95 -15.23 22.01
CA LEU A 268 -3.05 -14.60 21.27
C LEU A 268 -3.62 -13.39 22.02
N ARG A 269 -3.81 -13.50 23.34
CA ARG A 269 -4.22 -12.34 24.18
C ARG A 269 -3.18 -11.21 24.17
N LYS A 270 -1.90 -11.54 24.09
CA LYS A 270 -0.82 -10.55 23.91
C LYS A 270 -0.95 -9.86 22.55
N CYS A 271 -1.20 -10.60 21.48
CA CYS A 271 -1.42 -10.05 20.14
C CYS A 271 -2.58 -9.03 20.12
N VAL A 272 -3.69 -9.30 20.81
CA VAL A 272 -4.81 -8.34 20.95
C VAL A 272 -4.32 -7.02 21.55
N LYS A 273 -3.56 -7.06 22.64
CA LYS A 273 -3.01 -5.87 23.29
C LYS A 273 -2.03 -5.12 22.38
N GLU A 274 -1.18 -5.85 21.65
CA GLU A 274 -0.21 -5.28 20.71
C GLU A 274 -0.90 -4.58 19.54
N PHE A 275 -1.92 -5.19 18.94
CA PHE A 275 -2.71 -4.54 17.89
C PHE A 275 -3.45 -3.28 18.39
N ARG A 276 -4.05 -3.33 19.59
CA ARG A 276 -4.68 -2.14 20.19
C ARG A 276 -3.66 -1.03 20.42
N ALA A 277 -2.49 -1.36 20.98
CA ALA A 277 -1.41 -0.40 21.18
C ALA A 277 -0.90 0.19 19.85
N CYS A 278 -0.79 -0.62 18.80
CA CYS A 278 -0.43 -0.17 17.45
C CYS A 278 -1.51 0.79 16.88
N GLY A 279 -2.79 0.49 17.07
CA GLY A 279 -3.90 1.38 16.72
C GLY A 279 -3.82 2.74 17.42
N GLU A 280 -3.46 2.77 18.71
CA GLU A 280 -3.22 4.02 19.45
C GLU A 280 -1.99 4.78 18.94
N LEU A 281 -0.96 4.10 18.44
CA LEU A 281 0.18 4.77 17.80
C LEU A 281 -0.24 5.46 16.48
N TYR A 282 -1.07 4.81 15.66
CA TYR A 282 -1.65 5.46 14.48
C TYR A 282 -2.55 6.64 14.85
N GLN A 283 -3.34 6.54 15.94
CA GLN A 283 -4.15 7.65 16.44
C GLN A 283 -3.28 8.86 16.83
N LYS A 284 -2.19 8.61 17.57
CA LYS A 284 -1.25 9.67 17.97
C LYS A 284 -0.59 10.32 16.75
N LEU A 285 -0.22 9.52 15.75
CA LEU A 285 0.34 10.02 14.50
C LEU A 285 -0.68 10.86 13.73
N TYR A 286 -1.94 10.43 13.66
CA TYR A 286 -3.02 11.20 13.04
C TYR A 286 -3.19 12.57 13.71
N GLN A 287 -3.20 12.62 15.04
CA GLN A 287 -3.38 13.85 15.80
C GLN A 287 -2.20 14.81 15.72
N SER A 288 -0.98 14.31 15.51
CA SER A 288 0.23 15.14 15.39
C SER A 288 0.51 15.62 13.96
N ALA A 289 -0.16 15.04 12.96
CA ALA A 289 0.05 15.32 11.53
C ALA A 289 -0.78 16.52 11.02
N PHE A 290 -0.61 17.70 11.64
CA PHE A 290 -1.40 18.90 11.31
C PHE A 290 -1.27 19.36 9.84
N ASP A 291 -0.10 19.13 9.22
CA ASP A 291 0.19 19.55 7.85
C ASP A 291 -0.11 18.47 6.80
N ALA A 292 -0.63 17.30 7.21
CA ALA A 292 -0.91 16.21 6.28
C ALA A 292 -2.17 16.51 5.45
N ASP A 293 -2.11 16.14 4.16
CA ASP A 293 -3.26 16.25 3.28
C ASP A 293 -4.38 15.24 3.66
N PRO A 294 -5.63 15.49 3.24
CA PRO A 294 -6.75 14.62 3.61
C PRO A 294 -6.60 13.16 3.21
N GLU A 295 -5.92 12.85 2.10
CA GLU A 295 -5.74 11.46 1.66
C GLU A 295 -4.66 10.76 2.51
N SER A 296 -3.59 11.46 2.89
CA SER A 296 -2.61 10.98 3.88
C SER A 296 -3.25 10.70 5.25
N LEU A 297 -4.15 11.57 5.72
CA LEU A 297 -4.88 11.37 6.97
C LEU A 297 -5.83 10.16 6.89
N LYS A 298 -6.56 9.99 5.78
CA LYS A 298 -7.39 8.80 5.54
C LYS A 298 -6.57 7.52 5.53
N ASN A 299 -5.38 7.53 4.94
CA ASN A 299 -4.47 6.39 4.94
C ASN A 299 -4.14 5.92 6.37
N ILE A 300 -3.78 6.87 7.24
CA ILE A 300 -3.48 6.59 8.66
C ILE A 300 -4.71 5.99 9.36
N GLN A 301 -5.90 6.55 9.13
CA GLN A 301 -7.15 6.04 9.69
C GLN A 301 -7.48 4.62 9.22
N ILE A 302 -7.21 4.28 7.95
CA ILE A 302 -7.43 2.93 7.44
C ILE A 302 -6.51 1.94 8.15
N TYR A 303 -5.21 2.25 8.31
CA TYR A 303 -4.30 1.38 9.04
C TYR A 303 -4.67 1.22 10.52
N GLN A 304 -5.10 2.30 11.16
CA GLN A 304 -5.64 2.25 12.51
C GLN A 304 -6.85 1.30 12.59
N HIS A 305 -7.81 1.42 11.66
CA HIS A 305 -8.97 0.55 11.61
C HIS A 305 -8.56 -0.92 11.41
N MET A 306 -7.59 -1.20 10.54
CA MET A 306 -7.05 -2.54 10.35
C MET A 306 -6.46 -3.11 11.65
N CYS A 307 -5.76 -2.30 12.45
CA CYS A 307 -5.24 -2.72 13.75
C CYS A 307 -6.38 -3.17 14.69
N PHE A 308 -7.43 -2.36 14.82
CA PHE A 308 -8.57 -2.69 15.67
C PHE A 308 -9.39 -3.86 15.14
N LEU A 309 -9.57 -3.97 13.83
CA LEU A 309 -10.21 -5.11 13.20
C LEU A 309 -9.47 -6.40 13.57
N MET A 310 -8.15 -6.44 13.39
CA MET A 310 -7.33 -7.60 13.76
C MET A 310 -7.40 -7.89 15.27
N ALA A 311 -7.31 -6.87 16.14
CA ALA A 311 -7.45 -7.04 17.58
C ALA A 311 -8.77 -7.72 17.96
N ASN A 312 -9.90 -7.21 17.44
CA ASN A 312 -11.23 -7.76 17.73
C ASN A 312 -11.41 -9.16 17.13
N SER A 313 -10.80 -9.42 15.97
CA SER A 313 -10.82 -10.75 15.34
C SER A 313 -10.19 -11.79 16.25
N VAL A 314 -8.97 -11.50 16.74
CA VAL A 314 -8.22 -12.39 17.63
C VAL A 314 -8.92 -12.49 18.99
N GLU A 315 -9.45 -11.39 19.49
CA GLU A 315 -10.15 -11.36 20.76
C GLU A 315 -11.41 -12.22 20.76
N LYS A 316 -12.22 -12.21 19.69
CA LYS A 316 -13.39 -13.09 19.59
C LYS A 316 -13.02 -14.57 19.52
N VAL A 317 -11.87 -14.92 18.95
CA VAL A 317 -11.34 -16.29 19.04
C VAL A 317 -10.93 -16.63 20.48
N CYS A 318 -10.52 -15.62 21.26
CA CYS A 318 -10.00 -15.76 22.62
C CYS A 318 -11.01 -15.48 23.76
N GLN A 319 -12.30 -15.30 23.45
CA GLN A 319 -13.34 -15.04 24.45
C GLN A 319 -14.36 -16.20 24.52
N VAL A 320 -14.80 -16.51 25.75
CA VAL A 320 -15.87 -17.50 26.04
C VAL A 320 -17.26 -16.85 25.98
N ASN A 321 -17.36 -15.52 26.21
CA ASN A 321 -18.61 -14.74 26.14
C ASN A 321 -18.37 -13.41 25.41
N PRO A 322 -18.91 -13.21 24.19
CA PRO A 322 -18.75 -11.96 23.46
C PRO A 322 -19.64 -10.87 24.07
N GLN A 323 -19.07 -10.02 24.94
CA GLN A 323 -19.81 -8.92 25.59
C GLN A 323 -19.51 -7.53 24.99
N GLU A 324 -18.62 -7.42 24.00
CA GLU A 324 -18.39 -6.14 23.31
C GLU A 324 -18.77 -6.23 21.83
N GLN A 325 -19.85 -5.51 21.47
CA GLN A 325 -20.13 -5.19 20.08
C GLN A 325 -19.07 -4.21 19.60
N TYR A 326 -18.22 -4.67 18.67
CA TYR A 326 -17.46 -3.76 17.85
C TYR A 326 -18.44 -2.91 17.04
N ASN A 327 -18.59 -1.64 17.42
CA ASN A 327 -19.20 -0.66 16.55
C ASN A 327 -18.24 -0.47 15.36
N SER A 328 -18.53 -1.16 14.26
CA SER A 328 -17.86 -0.96 12.99
C SER A 328 -17.99 0.52 12.62
N THR A 329 -16.97 1.31 12.91
CA THR A 329 -16.93 2.68 12.42
C THR A 329 -16.73 2.54 10.91
N SER A 330 -17.81 2.71 10.15
CA SER A 330 -17.77 2.58 8.71
C SER A 330 -16.73 3.56 8.16
N ILE A 331 -15.67 3.04 7.54
CA ILE A 331 -14.72 3.88 6.83
C ILE A 331 -15.51 4.57 5.72
N SER A 332 -15.48 5.90 5.70
CA SER A 332 -16.16 6.68 4.65
C SER A 332 -15.69 6.21 3.27
N THR A 333 -16.64 5.77 2.43
CA THR A 333 -16.38 5.27 1.08
C THR A 333 -16.05 6.38 0.07
N GLN A 334 -16.05 7.65 0.50
CA GLN A 334 -15.77 8.79 -0.37
C GLN A 334 -14.25 9.01 -0.53
N ALA A 335 -13.56 8.01 -1.06
CA ALA A 335 -12.14 8.09 -1.41
C ALA A 335 -11.96 8.74 -2.79
N ARG A 336 -11.05 9.71 -2.86
CA ARG A 336 -10.82 10.47 -4.10
C ARG A 336 -9.61 9.96 -4.87
N SER A 337 -8.60 9.42 -4.19
CA SER A 337 -7.43 8.86 -4.84
C SER A 337 -7.51 7.34 -4.95
N LEU A 338 -6.87 6.82 -5.99
CA LEU A 338 -6.87 5.40 -6.34
C LEU A 338 -6.25 4.53 -5.24
N GLU A 339 -5.16 5.01 -4.64
CA GLU A 339 -4.47 4.32 -3.57
C GLU A 339 -5.35 4.13 -2.32
N ILE A 340 -6.16 5.13 -1.96
CA ILE A 340 -7.08 5.05 -0.83
C ILE A 340 -8.26 4.14 -1.17
N GLN A 341 -8.80 4.22 -2.38
CA GLN A 341 -9.85 3.31 -2.83
C GLN A 341 -9.41 1.85 -2.72
N TYR A 342 -8.19 1.56 -3.17
CA TYR A 342 -7.63 0.21 -3.10
C TYR A 342 -7.42 -0.25 -1.66
N LEU A 343 -6.90 0.60 -0.77
CA LEU A 343 -6.75 0.29 0.64
C LEU A 343 -8.10 0.04 1.35
N ILE A 344 -9.12 0.85 1.06
CA ILE A 344 -10.48 0.63 1.59
C ILE A 344 -11.04 -0.70 1.09
N GLN A 345 -10.89 -1.01 -0.20
CA GLN A 345 -11.33 -2.27 -0.77
C GLN A 345 -10.67 -3.47 -0.05
N ARG A 346 -9.37 -3.39 0.23
CA ARG A 346 -8.66 -4.44 0.98
C ARG A 346 -9.09 -4.52 2.44
N CYS A 347 -9.34 -3.38 3.08
CA CYS A 347 -9.90 -3.34 4.43
C CYS A 347 -11.28 -4.02 4.48
N HIS A 348 -12.16 -3.75 3.51
CA HIS A 348 -13.46 -4.42 3.38
C HIS A 348 -13.32 -5.92 3.14
N GLN A 349 -12.41 -6.35 2.26
CA GLN A 349 -12.15 -7.78 2.05
C GLN A 349 -11.69 -8.47 3.34
N SER A 350 -10.78 -7.85 4.10
CA SER A 350 -10.36 -8.37 5.41
C SER A 350 -11.55 -8.45 6.37
N HIS A 351 -12.42 -7.44 6.39
CA HIS A 351 -13.63 -7.47 7.21
C HIS A 351 -14.56 -8.64 6.82
N THR A 352 -14.80 -8.86 5.53
CA THR A 352 -15.62 -9.98 5.03
C THR A 352 -15.03 -11.34 5.41
N LEU A 353 -13.70 -11.49 5.40
CA LEU A 353 -13.04 -12.73 5.84
C LEU A 353 -13.22 -13.00 7.34
N VAL A 354 -13.28 -11.94 8.15
CA VAL A 354 -13.47 -12.05 9.60
C VAL A 354 -14.95 -12.12 9.98
N GLU A 355 -15.87 -11.62 9.15
CA GLU A 355 -17.31 -11.56 9.44
C GLU A 355 -17.92 -12.89 9.96
N PRO A 356 -17.56 -14.08 9.45
CA PRO A 356 -18.03 -15.35 10.04
C PRO A 356 -17.57 -15.57 11.48
N ILE A 357 -16.37 -15.09 11.84
CA ILE A 357 -15.83 -15.14 13.21
C ILE A 357 -16.58 -14.12 14.08
N LEU A 358 -16.92 -12.96 13.51
CA LEU A 358 -17.64 -11.90 14.23
C LEU A 358 -19.13 -12.22 14.44
N SER A 359 -19.77 -12.94 13.52
CA SER A 359 -21.23 -13.14 13.45
C SER A 359 -21.72 -14.40 14.15
N LYS A 360 -20.83 -15.28 14.65
CA LYS A 360 -21.20 -16.41 15.53
C LYS A 360 -21.90 -15.88 16.79
N LYS A 361 -23.23 -15.72 16.71
CA LYS A 361 -24.11 -15.68 17.87
C LYS A 361 -24.02 -17.04 18.55
N GLY A 362 -23.90 -17.05 19.87
CA GLY A 362 -23.99 -18.27 20.65
C GLY A 362 -25.27 -19.04 20.28
N HIS A 363 -25.11 -20.13 19.56
CA HIS A 363 -26.06 -21.23 19.58
C HIS A 363 -25.31 -22.40 20.19
N GLU A 364 -25.66 -22.59 21.46
CA GLU A 364 -25.74 -23.81 22.27
C GLU A 364 -24.70 -24.93 22.10
N ALA A 365 -24.28 -25.35 23.30
CA ALA A 365 -23.72 -26.61 23.75
C ALA A 365 -23.92 -27.86 22.89
N ASP A 366 -23.01 -28.80 23.12
CA ASP A 366 -22.97 -30.21 22.69
C ASP A 366 -22.57 -30.49 21.24
N HIS A 367 -21.25 -30.61 21.03
CA HIS A 367 -20.67 -31.93 20.76
C HIS A 367 -19.15 -31.90 20.90
N ALA A 368 -18.62 -32.78 21.74
CA ALA A 368 -17.19 -33.05 21.85
C ALA A 368 -16.63 -33.58 20.51
N PRO A 369 -15.47 -33.10 20.04
CA PRO A 369 -14.84 -33.68 18.87
C PRO A 369 -14.14 -34.99 19.28
N THR A 370 -14.74 -36.11 18.91
CA THR A 370 -14.12 -37.43 18.97
C THR A 370 -12.98 -37.47 17.96
N HIS A 371 -11.78 -37.84 18.42
CA HIS A 371 -10.64 -38.15 17.56
C HIS A 371 -11.02 -39.23 16.54
N GLN A 372 -11.04 -38.88 15.26
CA GLN A 372 -10.86 -39.87 14.19
C GLN A 372 -9.62 -39.51 13.36
N ARG A 373 -8.67 -40.42 13.50
CA ARG A 373 -7.41 -40.55 12.77
C ARG A 373 -7.74 -40.87 11.30
N THR A 374 -7.25 -40.06 10.37
CA THR A 374 -7.15 -40.45 8.96
C THR A 374 -5.77 -40.06 8.43
N ASP A 375 -5.04 -41.08 8.00
CA ASP A 375 -3.72 -41.01 7.34
C ASP A 375 -3.88 -40.60 5.85
N PRO A 376 -2.77 -40.27 5.15
CA PRO A 376 -2.73 -39.19 4.16
C PRO A 376 -2.90 -39.67 2.71
N ALA A 377 -3.70 -38.94 1.92
CA ALA A 377 -3.54 -38.91 0.46
C ALA A 377 -4.26 -37.69 -0.16
N SER A 378 -3.47 -36.90 -0.90
CA SER A 378 -3.81 -36.15 -2.12
C SER A 378 -5.13 -35.33 -2.17
N ALA A 379 -5.01 -34.01 -2.05
CA ALA A 379 -5.83 -33.07 -2.81
C ALA A 379 -5.11 -31.73 -2.97
N SER A 380 -4.45 -31.58 -4.10
CA SER A 380 -4.02 -30.29 -4.66
C SER A 380 -5.23 -29.45 -5.01
N VAL A 381 -5.43 -28.31 -4.33
CA VAL A 381 -6.29 -27.23 -4.83
C VAL A 381 -5.56 -25.91 -4.54
N GLY A 382 -5.04 -25.32 -5.60
CA GLY A 382 -4.45 -23.99 -5.59
C GLY A 382 -5.52 -22.93 -5.32
N GLY A 383 -5.19 -22.02 -4.41
CA GLY A 383 -5.93 -20.79 -4.18
C GLY A 383 -4.96 -19.63 -4.27
N ASP A 384 -4.93 -18.98 -5.43
CA ASP A 384 -4.19 -17.75 -5.68
C ASP A 384 -4.73 -16.62 -4.79
N PHE A 385 -3.85 -16.05 -3.97
CA PHE A 385 -4.13 -14.88 -3.13
C PHE A 385 -3.12 -13.77 -3.42
N PRO A 386 -3.54 -12.57 -3.85
CA PRO A 386 -2.67 -11.41 -3.83
C PRO A 386 -2.97 -10.53 -2.61
N LEU A 387 -2.06 -10.56 -1.63
CA LEU A 387 -1.90 -9.57 -0.56
C LEU A 387 -1.33 -8.28 -1.15
N ARG A 388 -1.98 -7.11 -0.98
CA ARG A 388 -1.38 -5.79 -1.27
C ARG A 388 -1.98 -4.66 -0.42
N PRO A 389 -1.21 -4.05 0.50
CA PRO A 389 -1.39 -2.65 0.87
C PRO A 389 -0.11 -1.82 0.63
N SER A 390 -0.19 -0.77 -0.18
CA SER A 390 0.91 0.16 -0.50
C SER A 390 0.93 1.35 0.47
N LEU A 391 2.10 1.90 0.77
CA LEU A 391 2.26 3.10 1.61
C LEU A 391 2.52 4.37 0.80
N LEU A 392 1.97 5.46 1.34
CA LEU A 392 2.20 6.83 0.90
C LEU A 392 3.55 7.33 1.42
N LEU A 393 4.33 7.95 0.55
CA LEU A 393 5.44 8.82 0.94
C LEU A 393 4.89 10.25 1.13
N PRO A 394 5.15 10.92 2.26
CA PRO A 394 4.73 12.30 2.47
C PRO A 394 5.53 13.28 1.60
N ASN A 395 4.91 14.41 1.28
CA ASN A 395 5.51 15.51 0.54
C ASN A 395 6.73 16.09 1.28
N SER A 396 7.82 16.34 0.53
CA SER A 396 9.02 17.06 1.00
C SER A 396 8.74 18.58 1.01
N PRO A 397 9.44 19.39 1.85
CA PRO A 397 9.16 20.81 1.96
C PRO A 397 9.48 21.52 0.64
N VAL A 398 8.49 22.26 0.14
CA VAL A 398 8.66 23.17 -0.99
C VAL A 398 9.62 24.27 -0.53
N HIS A 399 10.78 24.36 -1.16
CA HIS A 399 11.60 25.56 -1.09
C HIS A 399 10.77 26.74 -1.61
N GLN A 400 10.38 27.63 -0.71
CA GLN A 400 10.14 29.02 -1.07
C GLN A 400 11.49 29.59 -1.52
N ARG A 401 11.57 29.93 -2.80
CA ARG A 401 12.41 31.03 -3.27
C ARG A 401 11.50 32.19 -3.60
#